data_AF-A0A8S2PX10-F1
#
_entry.id   AF-A0A8S2PX10-F1
#
_cell.length_a   1.000
_cell.length_b   1.000
_cell.length_c   1.000
_cell.angle_alpha   90.00
_cell.angle_beta   90.00
_cell.angle_gamma   90.00
#
_symmetry.space_group_name_H-M   'P 1'
#
loop_
_entity.id
_entity.type
_entity.pdbx_description
1 polymer ?
#
loop_
_entity_poly.entity_id
_entity_poly.type
_entity_poly.pdbx_seq_one_letter_code
_entity_poly.pdbx_strand_id
1 'polypeptide(L)'
;MLDEEFEKIREIAGHNGYPNWYVDKIVWEKLNQYYTPKVREPTVLRGRVVSKVPFYGQASLVYGRRVSAAVRNNFPLKEVKIVYVPEKLGSKT
;
A
#
# COMPACT_ATOMS: atom_id res chain seq x y z
N MET A 1 16.07 23.30 0.20
CA MET A 1 15.43 24.13 1.24
C MET A 1 15.61 23.54 2.64
N LEU A 2 15.50 22.23 2.85
CA LEU A 2 15.78 21.59 4.16
C LEU A 2 17.28 21.48 4.48
N ASP A 3 18.13 21.27 3.48
CA ASP A 3 19.58 21.06 3.69
C ASP A 3 20.29 22.29 4.29
N GLU A 4 19.85 23.49 3.91
CA GLU A 4 20.39 24.76 4.43
C GLU A 4 20.00 25.00 5.91
N GLU A 5 18.85 24.50 6.35
CA GLU A 5 18.42 24.60 7.75
C GLU A 5 19.22 23.65 8.65
N PHE A 6 19.55 22.45 8.17
CA PHE A 6 20.34 21.48 8.93
C PHE A 6 21.80 21.90 9.10
N GLU A 7 22.41 22.52 8.09
CA GLU A 7 23.76 23.06 8.21
C GLU A 7 23.82 24.18 9.25
N LYS A 8 22.81 25.07 9.31
CA LYS A 8 22.73 26.09 10.37
C LYS A 8 22.60 25.48 11.77
N ILE A 9 21.83 24.40 11.91
CA ILE A 9 21.70 23.70 13.20
C ILE A 9 23.02 23.08 13.62
N ARG A 10 23.76 22.47 12.69
CA ARG A 10 25.11 21.92 12.94
C ARG A 10 26.08 23.00 13.39
N GLU A 11 26.09 24.14 12.72
CA GLU A 11 26.96 25.27 13.05
C GLU A 11 26.67 25.81 14.46
N ILE A 12 25.41 26.10 14.77
CA ILE A 12 25.00 26.60 16.10
C ILE A 12 25.30 25.58 17.21
N ALA A 13 25.03 24.29 16.97
CA ALA A 13 25.27 23.25 17.97
C ALA A 13 26.76 22.98 18.18
N GLY A 14 27.57 23.01 17.12
CA GLY A 14 29.03 22.93 17.20
C GLY A 14 29.63 24.08 18.01
N HIS A 15 29.13 25.31 17.81
CA HIS A 15 29.54 26.48 18.61
C HIS A 15 29.15 26.37 20.09
N ASN A 16 28.09 25.64 20.42
CA ASN A 16 27.66 25.38 21.80
C ASN A 16 28.37 24.17 22.44
N GLY A 17 29.37 23.59 21.78
CA GLY A 17 30.18 22.50 22.33
C GLY A 17 29.54 21.11 22.24
N TYR A 18 28.46 20.95 21.46
CA TYR A 18 27.88 19.64 21.23
C TYR A 18 28.75 18.83 20.26
N PRO A 19 29.03 17.55 20.56
CA PRO A 19 29.72 16.68 19.61
C PRO A 19 28.92 16.50 18.31
N ASN A 20 29.57 16.57 17.15
CA ASN A 20 28.91 16.44 15.84
C ASN A 20 28.05 15.18 15.72
N TRP A 21 28.51 14.04 16.25
CA TRP A 21 27.76 12.78 16.24
C TRP A 21 26.40 12.88 16.96
N TYR A 22 26.31 13.71 18.00
CA TYR A 22 25.09 13.91 18.79
C TYR A 22 24.09 14.78 18.01
N VAL A 23 24.58 15.81 17.33
CA VAL A 23 23.77 16.67 16.47
C VAL A 23 23.23 15.89 15.27
N ASP A 24 24.08 15.09 14.62
CA ASP A 24 23.69 14.24 13.50
C ASP A 24 22.62 13.22 13.90
N LYS A 25 22.71 12.65 15.10
CA LYS A 25 21.69 11.76 15.65
C LYS A 25 20.34 12.47 15.80
N ILE A 26 20.32 13.68 16.36
CA ILE A 26 19.08 14.46 16.55
C ILE A 26 18.45 14.83 15.20
N VAL A 27 19.28 15.29 14.26
CA VAL A 27 18.85 15.63 12.90
C VAL A 27 18.24 14.40 12.22
N TRP A 28 18.90 13.24 12.32
CA TRP A 28 18.41 11.99 11.76
C TRP A 28 17.10 11.52 12.41
N GLU A 29 16.98 11.56 13.74
CA GLU A 29 15.75 11.21 14.44
C GLU A 29 14.58 12.10 14.03
N LYS A 30 14.82 13.40 13.88
CA LYS A 30 13.80 14.35 13.40
C LYS A 30 13.44 14.09 11.95
N LEU A 31 14.42 13.93 11.07
CA LEU A 31 14.18 13.62 9.66
C LEU A 31 13.40 12.32 9.51
N ASN A 32 13.74 11.28 10.27
CA ASN A 32 12.97 10.06 10.30
C ASN A 32 11.53 10.29 10.75
N GLN A 33 11.26 11.16 11.73
CA GLN A 33 9.88 11.48 12.11
C GLN A 33 9.09 12.21 11.01
N TYR A 34 9.77 12.95 10.12
CA TYR A 34 9.14 13.63 8.98
C TYR A 34 8.97 12.73 7.77
N TYR A 35 9.98 11.92 7.43
CA TYR A 35 9.97 11.03 6.26
C TYR A 35 9.33 9.67 6.54
N THR A 36 9.23 9.25 7.79
CA THR A 36 8.47 8.05 8.15
C THR A 36 7.01 8.45 8.26
N PRO A 37 6.12 7.97 7.37
CA PRO A 37 4.71 8.30 7.47
C PRO A 37 4.15 7.77 8.81
N LYS A 38 3.63 8.67 9.64
CA LYS A 38 3.06 8.37 10.98
C LYS A 38 1.88 7.40 10.92
N VAL A 39 1.25 7.30 9.75
CA VAL A 39 0.24 6.31 9.42
C VAL A 39 0.88 5.40 8.39
N ARG A 40 0.80 4.08 8.56
CA ARG A 40 1.11 3.13 7.49
C ARG A 40 0.14 3.40 6.34
N GLU A 41 0.49 4.32 5.44
CA GLU A 41 -0.18 4.40 4.16
C GLU A 41 0.07 3.06 3.49
N PRO A 42 -0.97 2.28 3.17
CA PRO A 42 -0.78 1.06 2.41
C PRO A 42 -0.17 1.46 1.07
N THR A 43 1.13 1.23 0.91
CA THR A 43 1.89 1.44 -0.34
C THR A 43 1.35 0.60 -1.50
N VAL A 44 0.43 -0.32 -1.19
CA VAL A 44 -0.28 -1.15 -2.16
C VAL A 44 -1.48 -0.34 -2.65
N LEU A 45 -1.37 0.23 -3.85
CA LEU A 45 -2.50 0.65 -4.67
C LEU A 45 -3.67 -0.29 -4.40
N ARG A 46 -4.81 0.23 -3.90
CA ARG A 46 -6.08 -0.49 -3.80
C ARG A 46 -6.58 -0.81 -5.21
N GLY A 47 -5.83 -1.65 -5.92
CA GLY A 47 -6.14 -2.11 -7.25
C GLY A 47 -7.37 -3.00 -7.17
N ARG A 48 -8.28 -2.83 -8.12
CA ARG A 48 -9.47 -3.66 -8.22
C ARG A 48 -9.14 -4.94 -8.98
N VAL A 49 -9.42 -6.09 -8.40
CA VAL A 49 -9.41 -7.38 -9.10
C VAL A 49 -10.80 -7.63 -9.63
N VAL A 50 -10.94 -7.70 -10.96
CA VAL A 50 -12.19 -8.09 -11.62
C VAL A 50 -12.10 -9.57 -11.95
N SER A 51 -12.89 -10.39 -11.26
CA SER A 51 -13.01 -11.82 -11.53
C SER A 51 -14.26 -12.08 -12.37
N LYS A 52 -14.08 -12.63 -13.57
CA LYS A 52 -15.17 -13.03 -14.46
C LYS A 52 -15.56 -14.47 -14.13
N VAL A 53 -16.81 -14.65 -13.72
CA VAL A 53 -17.35 -15.96 -13.32
C VAL A 53 -18.38 -16.38 -14.36
N PRO A 54 -18.13 -17.47 -15.12
CA PRO A 54 -19.12 -17.96 -16.05
C PRO A 54 -20.33 -18.51 -15.33
N PHE A 55 -21.52 -18.35 -15.90
CA PHE A 55 -22.74 -19.00 -15.42
C PHE A 55 -23.61 -19.50 -16.57
N TYR A 56 -24.32 -20.60 -16.30
CA TYR A 56 -25.31 -21.20 -17.19
C TYR A 56 -26.70 -21.01 -16.57
N GLY A 57 -27.56 -20.23 -17.22
CA GLY A 57 -28.90 -19.92 -16.71
C GLY A 57 -28.89 -18.85 -15.61
N GLN A 58 -28.52 -19.21 -14.37
CA GLN A 58 -28.58 -18.29 -13.22
C GLN A 58 -27.22 -18.09 -12.54
N ALA A 59 -26.94 -16.84 -12.16
CA ALA A 59 -25.75 -16.51 -11.39
C ALA A 59 -25.78 -17.14 -9.99
N SER A 60 -24.79 -17.98 -9.68
CA SER A 60 -24.68 -18.63 -8.36
C SER A 60 -23.94 -17.73 -7.37
N LEU A 61 -24.67 -17.20 -6.39
CA LEU A 61 -24.11 -16.41 -5.29
C LEU A 61 -23.10 -17.21 -4.44
N VAL A 62 -23.34 -18.51 -4.25
CA VAL A 62 -22.43 -19.39 -3.50
C VAL A 62 -21.10 -19.53 -4.24
N TYR A 63 -21.16 -19.72 -5.56
CA TYR A 63 -19.96 -19.84 -6.38
C TYR A 63 -19.17 -18.52 -6.39
N GLY A 64 -19.85 -17.39 -6.56
CA GLY A 64 -19.21 -16.07 -6.44
C GLY A 64 -18.51 -15.86 -5.08
N ARG A 65 -19.16 -16.22 -3.96
CA ARG A 65 -18.54 -16.11 -2.63
C ARG A 65 -17.26 -16.93 -2.51
N ARG A 66 -17.23 -18.16 -3.04
CA ARG A 66 -16.03 -19.01 -3.05
C ARG A 66 -14.90 -18.40 -3.87
N VAL A 67 -15.21 -17.88 -5.06
CA VAL A 67 -14.22 -17.20 -5.91
C VAL A 67 -13.67 -15.94 -5.22
N SER A 68 -14.53 -15.14 -4.60
CA SER A 68 -14.09 -13.96 -3.83
C SER A 68 -13.16 -14.31 -2.68
N ALA A 69 -13.49 -15.36 -1.92
CA ALA A 69 -12.65 -15.85 -0.83
C ALA A 69 -11.28 -16.32 -1.35
N ALA A 70 -11.24 -17.07 -2.45
CA ALA A 70 -9.99 -17.52 -3.06
C ALA A 70 -9.11 -16.35 -3.54
N VAL A 71 -9.73 -15.33 -4.14
CA VAL A 71 -9.01 -14.11 -4.59
C VAL A 71 -8.51 -13.31 -3.40
N ARG A 72 -9.31 -13.16 -2.33
CA ARG A 72 -8.90 -12.45 -1.10
C ARG A 72 -7.75 -13.15 -0.37
N ASN A 73 -7.71 -14.49 -0.39
CA ASN A 73 -6.58 -15.24 0.19
C ASN A 73 -5.26 -14.94 -0.51
N ASN A 74 -5.28 -14.72 -1.84
CA ASN A 74 -4.08 -14.40 -2.62
C ASN A 74 -3.78 -12.90 -2.65
N PHE A 75 -4.81 -12.05 -2.54
CA PHE A 75 -4.71 -10.59 -2.65
C PHE A 75 -5.55 -9.89 -1.56
N PRO A 76 -5.13 -9.93 -0.28
CA PRO A 76 -5.94 -9.46 0.84
C PRO A 76 -6.23 -7.95 0.84
N LEU A 77 -5.39 -7.16 0.17
CA LEU A 77 -5.50 -5.69 0.13
C LEU A 77 -6.25 -5.16 -1.10
N LYS A 78 -6.68 -6.03 -2.02
CA LYS A 78 -7.34 -5.62 -3.27
C LYS A 78 -8.86 -5.72 -3.16
N GLU A 79 -9.58 -4.76 -3.74
CA GLU A 79 -11.04 -4.87 -3.87
C GLU A 79 -11.40 -5.91 -4.94
N VAL A 80 -12.27 -6.85 -4.58
CA VAL A 80 -12.72 -7.91 -5.50
C VAL A 80 -14.09 -7.57 -6.08
N LYS A 81 -14.18 -7.43 -7.41
CA LYS A 81 -15.44 -7.33 -8.15
C LYS A 81 -15.69 -8.63 -8.90
N ILE A 82 -16.81 -9.28 -8.62
CA ILE A 82 -17.27 -10.42 -9.42
C ILE A 82 -18.16 -9.90 -10.54
N VAL A 83 -17.87 -10.32 -11.76
CA VAL A 83 -18.71 -10.07 -12.93
C VAL A 83 -19.16 -11.43 -13.46
N TYR A 84 -20.47 -11.65 -13.46
CA TYR A 84 -21.05 -12.87 -14.01
C TYR A 84 -21.13 -12.75 -15.54
N VAL A 85 -20.55 -13.70 -16.26
CA VAL A 85 -20.56 -13.74 -17.72
C VAL A 85 -21.41 -14.93 -18.16
N PRO A 86 -22.47 -14.73 -18.95
CA PRO A 86 -23.28 -15.84 -19.44
C PRO A 86 -22.44 -16.68 -20.41
N GLU A 87 -22.23 -17.96 -20.11
CA GLU A 87 -21.64 -18.90 -21.06
C GLU A 87 -22.75 -19.60 -21.84
N LYS A 88 -22.59 -19.66 -23.16
CA LYS A 88 -23.44 -20.51 -24.00
C LYS A 88 -22.92 -21.94 -23.87
N LEU A 89 -23.82 -22.88 -23.55
CA LEU A 89 -23.52 -24.31 -23.64
C LEU A 89 -23.01 -24.59 -25.07
N GLY A 90 -21.73 -24.96 -25.19
CA GLY A 90 -21.08 -25.27 -26.47
C GLY A 90 -19.96 -24.31 -26.90
N SER A 91 -19.67 -23.23 -26.18
CA SER A 91 -18.49 -22.40 -26.49
C SER A 91 -17.20 -23.03 -25.93
N LYS A 92 -16.76 -24.13 -26.52
CA LYS A 92 -15.37 -24.59 -26.39
C LYS A 92 -14.56 -23.97 -27.52
N THR A 93 -13.63 -23.09 -27.15
CA THR A 93 -12.34 -22.92 -27.85
C THR A 93 -11.32 -22.49 -26.82
#